data_AF-A0A812PS24-F1
#
_entry.id   AF-A0A812PS24-F1
#
_cell.length_a   1.000
_cell.length_b   1.000
_cell.length_c   1.000
_cell.angle_alpha   90.00
_cell.angle_beta   90.00
_cell.angle_gamma   90.00
#
_symmetry.space_group_name_H-M   'P 1'
#
loop_
_entity.id
_entity.type
_entity.pdbx_description
1 polymer ?
#
loop_
_entity_poly.entity_id
_entity_poly.type
_entity_poly.pdbx_seq_one_letter_code
_entity_poly.pdbx_strand_id
1 'polypeptide(L)'
;MAARPSVQMCSAVLIFSILPMLVSGDGPLTTPVPAPAPKQICSECNCLSPGNWRGQMALEACSELCYGEGSSYFRHASGTKPDGQPGDSNCACCSDSATTNSDDGWGIRVFGYETSSSTSTSSSIPAFTEICAQCDCPQVGDWRGVMTLEACSQLCYGEGYWFFKHASGTKANFFPGDNNCSCCSGTTNKNTDDGWGLRVFSYQESSSPTNAAGAGCNNHWAMGASVSLLLTAQV
;
A
#
# COMPACT_ATOMS: atom_id res chain seq x y z
N MET A 1 -33.42 15.69 -68.33
CA MET A 1 -32.37 16.15 -67.39
C MET A 1 -33.08 16.88 -66.25
N ALA A 2 -33.26 16.22 -65.11
CA ALA A 2 -34.02 16.76 -63.98
C ALA A 2 -33.05 17.38 -62.96
N ALA A 3 -33.22 18.68 -62.69
CA ALA A 3 -32.43 19.42 -61.70
C ALA A 3 -32.80 18.97 -60.28
N ARG A 4 -31.80 18.66 -59.47
CA ARG A 4 -31.97 18.33 -58.04
C ARG A 4 -32.10 19.62 -57.23
N PRO A 5 -33.02 19.69 -56.25
CA PRO A 5 -33.14 20.86 -55.37
C PRO A 5 -32.01 20.88 -54.33
N SER A 6 -31.42 22.05 -54.13
CA SER A 6 -30.49 22.36 -53.04
C SER A 6 -31.26 22.44 -51.73
N VAL A 7 -30.92 21.58 -50.76
CA VAL A 7 -31.44 21.64 -49.40
C VAL A 7 -30.49 22.49 -48.55
N GLN A 8 -30.92 23.70 -48.24
CA GLN A 8 -30.21 24.64 -47.38
C GLN A 8 -30.50 24.29 -45.92
N MET A 9 -29.54 23.65 -45.24
CA MET A 9 -29.65 23.36 -43.81
C MET A 9 -29.47 24.65 -43.01
N CYS A 10 -30.53 25.08 -42.32
CA CYS A 10 -30.46 26.15 -41.33
C CYS A 10 -29.84 25.59 -40.04
N SER A 11 -28.61 26.00 -39.73
CA SER A 11 -28.02 25.79 -38.40
C SER A 11 -28.76 26.64 -37.36
N ALA A 12 -29.60 26.00 -36.56
CA ALA A 12 -30.14 26.58 -35.35
C ALA A 12 -29.04 26.57 -34.27
N VAL A 13 -28.49 27.74 -33.97
CA VAL A 13 -27.60 27.95 -32.82
C VAL A 13 -28.48 27.95 -31.56
N LEU A 14 -28.51 26.82 -30.85
CA LEU A 14 -29.09 26.72 -29.51
C LEU A 14 -28.15 27.40 -28.52
N ILE A 15 -28.41 28.68 -28.23
CA ILE A 15 -27.78 29.40 -27.14
C ILE A 15 -28.43 28.91 -25.84
N PHE A 16 -27.86 27.87 -25.23
CA PHE A 16 -28.16 27.52 -23.85
C PHE A 16 -27.57 28.59 -22.95
N SER A 17 -28.42 29.51 -22.49
CA SER A 17 -28.08 30.45 -21.42
C SER A 17 -27.93 29.67 -20.13
N ILE A 18 -26.70 29.31 -19.78
CA ILE A 18 -26.35 28.67 -18.52
C ILE A 18 -26.42 29.77 -17.45
N LEU A 19 -27.52 29.82 -16.70
CA LEU A 19 -27.62 30.62 -15.48
C LEU A 19 -26.55 30.11 -14.49
N PRO A 20 -25.65 30.98 -13.98
CA PRO A 20 -24.77 30.60 -12.90
C PRO A 20 -25.61 30.38 -11.64
N MET A 21 -25.79 29.11 -11.27
CA MET A 21 -26.27 28.74 -9.94
C MET A 21 -25.16 29.13 -8.95
N LEU A 22 -25.30 30.32 -8.36
CA LEU A 22 -24.54 30.74 -7.18
C LEU A 22 -24.92 29.82 -6.02
N VAL A 23 -24.12 28.76 -5.84
CA VAL A 23 -24.13 27.96 -4.62
C VAL A 23 -23.43 28.79 -3.54
N SER A 24 -24.23 29.51 -2.74
CA SER A 24 -23.78 30.11 -1.49
C SER A 24 -23.59 29.01 -0.45
N GLY A 25 -22.42 28.38 -0.47
CA GLY A 25 -21.93 27.55 0.61
C GLY A 25 -20.85 28.31 1.36
N ASP A 26 -21.21 28.98 2.45
CA ASP A 26 -20.27 29.49 3.47
C ASP A 26 -19.64 28.32 4.24
N GLY A 27 -18.90 27.46 3.51
CA GLY A 27 -17.96 26.54 4.12
C GLY A 27 -16.75 27.34 4.61
N PRO A 28 -16.14 26.99 5.75
CA PRO A 28 -14.89 27.60 6.17
C PRO A 28 -13.89 27.49 5.01
N LEU A 29 -13.27 28.60 4.62
CA LEU A 29 -12.13 28.60 3.69
C LEU A 29 -11.03 27.75 4.31
N THR A 30 -11.00 26.46 4.01
CA THR A 30 -9.83 25.63 4.22
C THR A 30 -8.81 26.09 3.19
N THR A 31 -7.87 26.94 3.63
CA THR A 31 -6.65 27.21 2.87
C THR A 31 -6.05 25.86 2.48
N PRO A 32 -5.85 25.57 1.18
CA PRO A 32 -5.25 24.32 0.75
C PRO A 32 -3.89 24.18 1.41
N VAL A 33 -3.67 23.09 2.13
CA VAL A 33 -2.37 22.76 2.69
C VAL A 33 -1.43 22.54 1.50
N PRO A 34 -0.31 23.28 1.40
CA PRO A 34 0.62 23.11 0.29
C PRO A 34 1.15 21.66 0.28
N ALA A 35 1.14 21.03 -0.89
CA ALA A 35 1.65 19.68 -1.03
C ALA A 35 3.14 19.63 -0.67
N PRO A 36 3.61 18.55 0.00
CA PRO A 36 5.04 18.36 0.24
C PRO A 36 5.79 18.28 -1.10
N ALA A 37 7.06 18.69 -1.09
CA ALA A 37 7.90 18.66 -2.28
C ALA A 37 8.06 17.20 -2.77
N PRO A 38 7.79 16.91 -4.05
CA PRO A 38 7.88 15.56 -4.57
C PRO A 38 9.35 15.15 -4.77
N LYS A 39 9.66 13.89 -4.47
CA LYS A 39 10.97 13.28 -4.73
C LYS A 39 10.86 12.26 -5.85
N GLN A 40 11.76 12.36 -6.82
CA GLN A 40 11.86 11.34 -7.87
C GLN A 40 12.33 10.02 -7.24
N ILE A 41 11.52 8.97 -7.39
CA ILE A 41 11.81 7.61 -6.91
C ILE A 41 12.65 6.87 -7.93
N CYS A 42 12.23 6.94 -9.19
CA CYS A 42 12.92 6.32 -10.30
C CYS A 42 12.64 7.06 -11.61
N SER A 43 13.57 6.90 -12.55
CA SER A 43 13.40 7.24 -13.96
C SER A 43 13.09 5.97 -14.74
N GLU A 44 12.35 6.10 -15.84
CA GLU A 44 12.05 4.97 -16.75
C GLU A 44 11.35 3.83 -16.00
N CYS A 45 10.29 4.21 -15.30
CA CYS A 45 9.52 3.29 -14.48
C CYS A 45 8.07 3.77 -14.44
N ASN A 46 7.20 2.89 -13.97
CA ASN A 46 5.76 3.11 -13.96
C ASN A 46 5.18 2.71 -12.61
N CYS A 47 3.93 3.05 -12.35
CA CYS A 47 3.25 2.64 -11.13
C CYS A 47 2.72 1.21 -11.28
N LEU A 48 2.68 0.43 -10.19
CA LEU A 48 2.09 -0.91 -10.20
C LEU A 48 0.62 -0.87 -10.65
N SER A 49 -0.12 0.12 -10.14
CA SER A 49 -1.50 0.41 -10.49
C SER A 49 -1.56 1.82 -11.09
N PRO A 50 -1.33 1.95 -12.41
CA PRO A 50 -1.30 3.25 -13.03
C PRO A 50 -2.72 3.83 -13.12
N GLY A 51 -2.93 5.01 -12.54
CA GLY A 51 -4.13 5.80 -12.82
C GLY A 51 -4.19 6.29 -14.27
N ASN A 52 -5.37 6.78 -14.66
CA ASN A 52 -5.57 7.41 -15.96
C ASN A 52 -4.71 8.68 -16.10
N TRP A 53 -4.17 8.89 -17.30
CA TRP A 53 -3.53 10.17 -17.63
C TRP A 53 -4.55 11.32 -17.51
N ARG A 54 -4.16 12.36 -16.78
CA ARG A 54 -4.93 13.59 -16.53
C ARG A 54 -4.61 14.69 -17.55
N GLY A 55 -3.78 14.38 -18.54
CA GLY A 55 -3.30 15.32 -19.54
C GLY A 55 -2.03 16.04 -19.12
N GLN A 56 -1.64 17.03 -19.93
CA GLN A 56 -0.41 17.77 -19.77
C GLN A 56 -0.51 18.79 -18.63
N MET A 57 0.46 18.78 -17.73
CA MET A 57 0.57 19.79 -16.68
C MET A 57 2.02 19.91 -16.19
N ALA A 58 2.30 20.96 -15.42
CA ALA A 58 3.59 21.10 -14.76
C ALA A 58 3.76 20.05 -13.65
N LEU A 59 5.02 19.73 -13.34
CA LEU A 59 5.35 18.73 -12.31
C LEU A 59 4.74 19.09 -10.95
N GLU A 60 4.83 20.36 -10.56
CA GLU A 60 4.32 20.90 -9.31
C GLU A 60 2.79 20.84 -9.26
N ALA A 61 2.12 21.16 -10.36
CA ALA A 61 0.66 21.06 -10.46
C ALA A 61 0.18 19.60 -10.40
N CYS A 62 0.90 18.67 -11.03
CA CYS A 62 0.63 17.24 -10.92
C CYS A 62 0.80 16.74 -9.48
N SER A 63 1.86 17.20 -8.82
CA SER A 63 2.16 16.90 -7.42
C SER A 63 1.04 17.38 -6.49
N GLU A 64 0.57 18.62 -6.64
CA GLU A 64 -0.54 19.15 -5.84
C GLU A 64 -1.86 18.42 -6.09
N LEU A 65 -2.18 18.14 -7.36
CA LEU A 65 -3.38 17.41 -7.74
C LEU A 65 -3.41 16.02 -7.11
N CYS A 66 -2.35 15.24 -7.31
CA CYS A 66 -2.32 13.86 -6.83
C CYS A 66 -2.26 13.78 -5.30
N TYR A 67 -1.61 14.74 -4.64
CA TYR A 67 -1.63 14.83 -3.19
C TYR A 67 -3.03 15.17 -2.66
N GLY A 68 -3.71 16.12 -3.30
CA GLY A 68 -5.10 16.48 -2.96
C GLY A 68 -6.10 15.34 -3.19
N GLU A 69 -5.84 14.48 -4.18
CA GLU A 69 -6.61 13.23 -4.42
C GLU A 69 -6.23 12.10 -3.43
N GLY A 70 -5.30 12.33 -2.51
CA GLY A 70 -4.86 11.34 -1.51
C GLY A 70 -3.91 10.27 -2.04
N SER A 71 -3.28 10.50 -3.19
CA SER A 71 -2.29 9.58 -3.74
C SER A 71 -0.94 9.79 -3.06
N SER A 72 -0.22 8.70 -2.77
CA SER A 72 1.14 8.74 -2.22
C SER A 72 2.22 8.88 -3.31
N TYR A 73 1.85 8.61 -4.56
CA TYR A 73 2.73 8.59 -5.70
C TYR A 73 2.05 9.19 -6.92
N PHE A 74 2.85 9.66 -7.87
CA PHE A 74 2.38 10.03 -9.19
C PHE A 74 3.47 9.78 -10.22
N ARG A 75 3.07 9.57 -11.47
CA ARG A 75 3.97 9.48 -12.61
C ARG A 75 3.80 10.69 -13.50
N HIS A 76 4.92 11.14 -14.04
CA HIS A 76 4.99 12.31 -14.87
C HIS A 76 5.93 12.07 -16.05
N ALA A 77 5.48 12.41 -17.27
CA ALA A 77 6.26 12.27 -18.49
C ALA A 77 7.21 13.46 -18.71
N SER A 78 8.07 13.77 -17.73
CA SER A 78 9.05 14.87 -17.78
C SER A 78 10.48 14.42 -18.12
N GLY A 79 10.71 13.13 -18.29
CA GLY A 79 11.99 12.56 -18.69
C GLY A 79 12.28 12.76 -20.17
N THR A 80 13.36 12.12 -20.62
CA THR A 80 13.78 12.10 -22.01
C THR A 80 13.37 10.77 -22.63
N LYS A 81 12.82 10.80 -23.84
CA LYS A 81 12.48 9.61 -24.62
C LYS A 81 13.74 9.03 -25.28
N PRO A 82 13.73 7.77 -25.76
CA PRO A 82 14.86 7.15 -26.45
C PRO A 82 15.31 7.87 -27.73
N ASP A 83 14.42 8.64 -28.35
CA ASP A 83 14.72 9.48 -29.53
C ASP A 83 15.39 10.82 -29.16
N GLY A 84 15.66 11.05 -27.86
CA GLY A 84 16.25 12.28 -27.33
C GLY A 84 15.25 13.42 -27.14
N GLN A 85 13.98 13.24 -27.49
CA GLN A 85 12.94 14.26 -27.29
C GLN A 85 12.48 14.30 -25.83
N PRO A 86 12.05 15.47 -25.33
CA PRO A 86 11.42 15.55 -24.02
C PRO A 86 10.09 14.75 -24.00
N GLY A 87 9.77 14.23 -22.83
CA GLY A 87 8.45 13.67 -22.52
C GLY A 87 7.34 14.71 -22.72
N ASP A 88 6.10 14.24 -22.86
CA ASP A 88 4.96 15.09 -23.19
C ASP A 88 4.33 15.80 -21.98
N SER A 89 4.96 15.69 -20.79
CA SER A 89 4.48 16.28 -19.53
C SER A 89 3.09 15.83 -19.11
N ASN A 90 2.65 14.66 -19.56
CA ASN A 90 1.43 14.05 -19.04
C ASN A 90 1.61 13.66 -17.56
N CYS A 91 0.53 13.83 -16.80
CA CYS A 91 0.45 13.51 -15.38
C CYS A 91 -0.55 12.37 -15.12
N ALA A 92 -0.23 11.47 -14.19
CA ALA A 92 -1.19 10.50 -13.66
C ALA A 92 -0.88 10.20 -12.19
N CYS A 93 -1.93 10.11 -11.39
CA CYS A 93 -1.81 9.74 -9.98
C CYS A 93 -1.73 8.22 -9.83
N CYS A 94 -1.03 7.77 -8.80
CA CYS A 94 -0.76 6.36 -8.56
C CYS A 94 -1.19 5.95 -7.16
N SER A 95 -1.91 4.83 -7.06
CA SER A 95 -2.30 4.27 -5.76
C SER A 95 -1.17 3.53 -5.07
N ASP A 96 -0.19 3.04 -5.84
CA ASP A 96 0.87 2.13 -5.38
C ASP A 96 2.26 2.58 -5.80
N SER A 97 3.28 1.90 -5.28
CA SER A 97 4.69 2.18 -5.52
C SER A 97 5.11 1.99 -6.99
N ALA A 98 6.28 2.53 -7.32
CA ALA A 98 6.90 2.36 -8.62
C ALA A 98 7.33 0.90 -8.88
N THR A 99 7.29 0.49 -10.14
CA THR A 99 7.80 -0.78 -10.66
C THR A 99 8.65 -0.53 -11.91
N THR A 100 9.68 -1.35 -12.11
CA THR A 100 10.69 -1.21 -13.17
C THR A 100 10.30 -1.89 -14.48
N ASN A 101 9.04 -2.31 -14.66
CA ASN A 101 8.67 -3.28 -15.71
C ASN A 101 7.67 -2.73 -16.74
N SER A 102 7.82 -1.50 -17.24
CA SER A 102 6.92 -1.08 -18.34
C SER A 102 7.63 -0.30 -19.45
N ASP A 103 7.73 -0.93 -20.63
CA ASP A 103 8.08 -0.37 -21.95
C ASP A 103 8.62 1.07 -21.89
N ASP A 104 9.89 1.11 -21.51
CA ASP A 104 10.67 2.23 -20.99
C ASP A 104 11.06 3.25 -22.08
N GLY A 105 10.06 3.87 -22.72
CA GLY A 105 10.30 4.72 -23.90
C GLY A 105 9.70 6.12 -23.87
N TRP A 106 8.93 6.47 -22.85
CA TRP A 106 8.10 7.68 -22.91
C TRP A 106 8.60 8.83 -22.04
N GLY A 107 9.83 8.72 -21.51
CA GLY A 107 10.37 9.70 -20.57
C GLY A 107 9.53 9.76 -19.29
N ILE A 108 9.02 8.64 -18.81
CA ILE A 108 8.21 8.59 -17.59
C ILE A 108 9.14 8.57 -16.37
N ARG A 109 8.80 9.36 -15.36
CA ARG A 109 9.43 9.39 -14.05
C ARG A 109 8.35 9.20 -12.99
N VAL A 110 8.63 8.43 -11.96
CA VAL A 110 7.73 8.26 -10.81
C VAL A 110 8.25 9.08 -9.64
N PHE A 111 7.35 9.83 -9.03
CA PHE A 111 7.60 10.67 -7.87
C PHE A 111 6.75 10.16 -6.71
N GLY A 112 7.29 10.31 -5.51
CA GLY A 112 6.54 10.14 -4.28
C GLY A 112 6.69 11.37 -3.41
N TYR A 113 5.74 11.55 -2.52
CA TYR A 113 5.92 12.48 -1.43
C TYR A 113 6.81 11.78 -0.42
N GLU A 114 7.94 12.40 -0.06
CA GLU A 114 8.53 12.03 1.22
C GLU A 114 7.48 12.43 2.25
N THR A 115 6.70 11.46 2.73
CA THR A 115 6.12 11.55 4.06
C THR A 115 7.33 11.84 4.91
N SER A 116 7.52 13.11 5.30
CA SER A 116 8.62 13.55 6.15
C SER A 116 8.69 12.47 7.20
N SER A 117 9.72 11.62 7.08
CA SER A 117 9.74 10.33 7.76
C SER A 117 9.33 10.70 9.15
N SER A 118 8.10 10.31 9.53
CA SER A 118 7.61 10.60 10.86
C SER A 118 8.78 10.13 11.66
N THR A 119 9.43 11.07 12.34
CA THR A 119 10.52 10.74 13.22
C THR A 119 9.77 9.96 14.26
N SER A 120 9.59 8.68 13.96
CA SER A 120 9.14 7.64 14.82
C SER A 120 10.27 7.70 15.79
N THR A 121 10.05 8.51 16.83
CA THR A 121 10.65 8.34 18.14
C THR A 121 10.90 6.87 18.20
N SER A 122 12.16 6.48 18.11
CA SER A 122 12.58 5.09 18.02
C SER A 122 12.22 4.45 19.36
N SER A 123 10.93 4.22 19.58
CA SER A 123 10.43 3.04 20.23
C SER A 123 10.97 1.94 19.36
N SER A 124 12.11 1.40 19.77
CA SER A 124 12.75 0.26 19.15
C SER A 124 11.67 -0.77 18.87
N ILE A 125 11.29 -0.93 17.61
CA ILE A 125 10.36 -1.97 17.22
C ILE A 125 11.04 -3.27 17.65
N PRO A 126 10.37 -4.13 18.42
CA PRO A 126 10.99 -5.36 18.86
C PRO A 126 11.40 -6.17 17.63
N ALA A 127 12.59 -6.77 17.71
CA ALA A 127 13.02 -7.71 16.70
C ALA A 127 11.94 -8.80 16.53
N PHE A 128 11.70 -9.25 15.31
CA PHE A 128 10.73 -10.31 15.04
C PHE A 128 11.42 -11.49 14.36
N THR A 129 10.86 -12.68 14.53
CA THR A 129 11.38 -13.91 13.93
C THR A 129 10.27 -14.64 13.18
N GLU A 130 10.61 -15.29 12.07
CA GLU A 130 9.70 -16.22 11.42
C GLU A 130 9.47 -17.40 12.36
N ILE A 131 8.21 -17.69 12.67
CA ILE A 131 7.82 -18.84 13.50
C ILE A 131 7.25 -19.98 12.67
N CYS A 132 6.76 -19.69 11.47
CA CYS A 132 6.28 -20.71 10.55
C CYS A 132 6.24 -20.20 9.10
N ALA A 133 6.76 -21.02 8.19
CA ALA A 133 6.45 -20.95 6.77
C ALA A 133 5.22 -21.81 6.45
N GLN A 134 4.34 -21.33 5.57
CA GLN A 134 3.10 -22.03 5.17
C GLN A 134 2.10 -22.21 6.32
N CYS A 135 2.11 -21.29 7.28
CA CYS A 135 1.06 -21.20 8.28
C CYS A 135 0.14 -20.03 8.01
N ASP A 136 -1.06 -20.12 8.55
CA ASP A 136 -1.97 -19.01 8.72
C ASP A 136 -2.26 -18.81 10.22
N CYS A 137 -2.77 -17.64 10.59
CA CYS A 137 -3.26 -17.37 11.93
C CYS A 137 -4.80 -17.52 11.98
N PRO A 138 -5.34 -18.15 13.05
CA PRO A 138 -6.76 -18.52 13.16
C PRO A 138 -7.72 -17.34 13.24
N GLN A 139 -7.25 -16.18 13.67
CA GLN A 139 -8.01 -14.93 13.61
C GLN A 139 -7.37 -14.05 12.56
N VAL A 140 -7.95 -14.12 11.37
CA VAL A 140 -7.52 -13.31 10.24
C VAL A 140 -8.05 -11.91 10.47
N GLY A 141 -7.19 -11.00 10.94
CA GLY A 141 -7.44 -9.59 10.68
C GLY A 141 -7.50 -9.36 9.17
N ASP A 142 -8.33 -8.44 8.71
CA ASP A 142 -8.40 -8.09 7.29
C ASP A 142 -7.00 -7.80 6.72
N TRP A 143 -6.76 -8.19 5.47
CA TRP A 143 -5.53 -7.81 4.77
C TRP A 143 -5.42 -6.29 4.74
N ARG A 144 -4.28 -5.77 5.23
CA ARG A 144 -3.97 -4.34 5.32
C ARG A 144 -3.36 -3.78 4.03
N GLY A 145 -3.31 -4.60 2.97
CA GLY A 145 -2.72 -4.27 1.69
C GLY A 145 -1.22 -4.56 1.62
N VAL A 146 -0.64 -4.13 0.50
CA VAL A 146 0.75 -4.36 0.11
C VAL A 146 1.68 -3.46 0.93
N MET A 147 2.61 -4.05 1.67
CA MET A 147 3.64 -3.30 2.41
C MET A 147 4.89 -4.14 2.64
N THR A 148 5.97 -3.53 3.12
CA THR A 148 7.19 -4.29 3.45
C THR A 148 7.01 -5.07 4.74
N LEU A 149 7.88 -6.05 4.95
CA LEU A 149 7.88 -6.88 6.17
C LEU A 149 8.04 -6.02 7.43
N GLU A 150 8.90 -5.01 7.39
CA GLU A 150 9.16 -4.07 8.48
C GLU A 150 7.99 -3.11 8.70
N ALA A 151 7.32 -2.66 7.64
CA ALA A 151 6.14 -1.82 7.76
C ALA A 151 4.97 -2.60 8.37
N CYS A 152 4.80 -3.86 7.97
CA CYS A 152 3.80 -4.76 8.55
C CYS A 152 4.04 -5.00 10.04
N SER A 153 5.31 -5.22 10.43
CA SER A 153 5.66 -5.43 11.82
C SER A 153 5.43 -4.16 12.66
N GLN A 154 5.76 -2.99 12.12
CA GLN A 154 5.46 -1.72 12.79
C GLN A 154 3.96 -1.51 13.01
N LEU A 155 3.16 -1.74 11.97
CA LEU A 155 1.72 -1.59 12.02
C LEU A 155 1.10 -2.53 13.07
N CYS A 156 1.39 -3.82 12.97
CA CYS A 156 0.78 -4.81 13.85
C CYS A 156 1.22 -4.65 15.30
N TYR A 157 2.50 -4.31 15.54
CA TYR A 157 2.97 -4.01 16.90
C TYR A 157 2.28 -2.77 17.47
N GLY A 158 2.13 -1.71 16.66
CA GLY A 158 1.43 -0.47 17.05
C GLY A 158 -0.05 -0.68 17.37
N GLU A 159 -0.70 -1.63 16.69
CA GLU A 159 -2.09 -2.04 16.97
C GLU A 159 -2.20 -3.03 18.15
N GLY A 160 -1.09 -3.41 18.80
CA GLY A 160 -1.08 -4.29 19.97
C GLY A 160 -1.09 -5.78 19.67
N TYR A 161 -0.81 -6.18 18.42
CA TYR A 161 -0.68 -7.59 18.04
C TYR A 161 0.73 -8.11 18.30
N TRP A 162 0.82 -9.35 18.79
CA TRP A 162 2.10 -10.04 19.03
C TRP A 162 2.58 -10.91 17.85
N PHE A 163 1.69 -11.11 16.87
CA PHE A 163 1.94 -11.92 15.69
C PHE A 163 1.45 -11.17 14.45
N PHE A 164 2.06 -11.47 13.31
CA PHE A 164 1.59 -11.00 12.02
C PHE A 164 1.94 -12.00 10.92
N LYS A 165 1.15 -12.00 9.85
CA LYS A 165 1.41 -12.78 8.65
C LYS A 165 1.74 -11.86 7.48
N HIS A 166 2.67 -12.31 6.67
CA HIS A 166 3.15 -11.58 5.51
C HIS A 166 3.29 -12.52 4.32
N ALA A 167 2.80 -12.09 3.16
CA ALA A 167 2.90 -12.82 1.90
C ALA A 167 4.23 -12.48 1.18
N SER A 168 5.37 -12.77 1.83
CA SER A 168 6.72 -12.56 1.27
C SER A 168 7.37 -13.83 0.72
N GLY A 169 6.74 -15.00 0.89
CA GLY A 169 7.25 -16.25 0.35
C GLY A 169 7.09 -16.35 -1.15
N THR A 170 7.95 -17.14 -1.78
CA THR A 170 7.80 -17.56 -3.17
C THR A 170 6.81 -18.71 -3.24
N LYS A 171 5.85 -18.62 -4.16
CA LYS A 171 4.97 -19.74 -4.49
C LYS A 171 5.81 -20.88 -5.07
N ALA A 172 5.38 -22.13 -4.89
CA ALA A 172 5.99 -23.30 -5.53
C ALA A 172 6.10 -23.20 -7.07
N ASN A 173 5.32 -22.30 -7.70
CA ASN A 173 5.36 -21.97 -9.12
C ASN A 173 5.99 -20.59 -9.42
N PHE A 174 6.94 -20.13 -8.61
CA PHE A 174 7.83 -18.97 -8.85
C PHE A 174 7.20 -17.56 -8.87
N PHE A 175 5.93 -17.38 -8.52
CA PHE A 175 5.43 -16.02 -8.30
C PHE A 175 5.94 -15.49 -6.95
N PRO A 176 6.58 -14.30 -6.91
CA PRO A 176 6.85 -13.63 -5.65
C PRO A 176 5.51 -13.36 -4.95
N GLY A 177 5.48 -13.51 -3.63
CA GLY A 177 4.31 -13.13 -2.85
C GLY A 177 3.94 -11.65 -3.10
N ASP A 178 2.67 -11.33 -2.92
CA ASP A 178 2.14 -9.99 -3.19
C ASP A 178 2.48 -8.97 -2.09
N ASN A 179 3.28 -9.36 -1.10
CA ASN A 179 3.66 -8.56 0.06
C ASN A 179 2.46 -8.00 0.85
N ASN A 180 1.33 -8.71 0.82
CA ASN A 180 0.21 -8.34 1.68
C ASN A 180 0.52 -8.62 3.16
N CYS A 181 -0.01 -7.76 4.03
CA CYS A 181 0.15 -7.82 5.48
C CYS A 181 -1.18 -8.06 6.21
N SER A 182 -1.15 -8.87 7.28
CA SER A 182 -2.29 -9.03 8.18
C SER A 182 -1.82 -9.29 9.61
N CYS A 183 -2.49 -8.67 10.58
CA CYS A 183 -2.15 -8.79 12.00
C CYS A 183 -2.90 -9.95 12.66
N CYS A 184 -2.23 -10.64 13.59
CA CYS A 184 -2.70 -11.90 14.14
C CYS A 184 -2.74 -11.84 15.68
N SER A 185 -3.86 -12.25 16.27
CA SER A 185 -4.04 -12.27 17.73
C SER A 185 -3.60 -13.57 18.40
N GLY A 186 -3.18 -14.59 17.64
CA GLY A 186 -2.89 -15.92 18.17
C GLY A 186 -1.89 -16.72 17.35
N THR A 187 -1.60 -17.92 17.85
CA THR A 187 -0.60 -18.84 17.31
C THR A 187 -1.01 -19.42 15.96
N THR A 188 -0.04 -19.97 15.24
CA THR A 188 -0.19 -20.51 13.89
C THR A 188 -1.00 -21.79 13.85
N ASN A 189 -1.82 -21.94 12.81
CA ASN A 189 -2.27 -23.22 12.30
C ASN A 189 -1.55 -23.48 10.98
N LYS A 190 -1.16 -24.73 10.72
CA LYS A 190 -0.71 -25.10 9.38
C LYS A 190 -1.86 -24.82 8.41
N ASN A 191 -1.59 -23.97 7.43
CA ASN A 191 -2.54 -23.80 6.35
C ASN A 191 -2.31 -24.96 5.36
N THR A 192 -3.37 -25.54 4.84
CA THR A 192 -3.29 -26.50 3.73
C THR A 192 -3.15 -25.80 2.39
N ASP A 193 -3.41 -24.49 2.34
CA ASP A 193 -3.25 -23.66 1.15
C ASP A 193 -1.82 -23.08 1.08
N ASP A 194 -0.89 -23.92 0.63
CA ASP A 194 0.53 -23.60 0.41
C ASP A 194 0.77 -22.56 -0.70
N GLY A 195 -0.30 -22.02 -1.29
CA GLY A 195 -0.30 -21.33 -2.57
C GLY A 195 0.18 -19.88 -2.56
N TRP A 196 0.30 -19.24 -1.41
CA TRP A 196 0.51 -17.77 -1.32
C TRP A 196 1.83 -17.35 -0.67
N GLY A 197 2.72 -18.31 -0.38
CA GLY A 197 4.00 -17.98 0.27
C GLY A 197 3.81 -17.30 1.63
N LEU A 198 2.76 -17.65 2.36
CA LEU A 198 2.46 -17.06 3.66
C LEU A 198 3.53 -17.44 4.69
N ARG A 199 4.00 -16.43 5.41
CA ARG A 199 4.94 -16.55 6.52
C ARG A 199 4.35 -15.86 7.72
N VAL A 200 4.49 -16.48 8.90
CA VAL A 200 4.02 -15.90 10.16
C VAL A 200 5.22 -15.59 11.04
N PHE A 201 5.18 -14.40 11.64
CA PHE A 201 6.23 -13.85 12.47
C PHE A 201 5.69 -13.56 13.87
N SER A 202 6.58 -13.63 14.87
CA SER A 202 6.31 -13.16 16.23
C SER A 202 7.38 -12.18 16.66
N TYR A 203 7.02 -11.21 17.49
CA TYR A 203 8.01 -10.35 18.14
C TYR A 203 8.76 -11.13 19.21
N GLN A 204 10.07 -10.90 19.26
CA GLN A 204 10.88 -11.33 20.38
C GLN A 204 10.61 -10.35 21.52
N GLU A 205 10.15 -10.87 22.66
CA GLU A 205 10.26 -10.11 23.89
C GLU A 205 11.73 -9.74 24.05
N SER A 206 12.00 -8.44 24.25
CA SER A 206 13.31 -7.95 24.62
C SER A 206 13.60 -8.44 26.04
N SER A 207 13.87 -9.74 26.16
CA SER A 207 14.42 -10.32 27.36
C SER A 207 15.80 -9.69 27.50
N SER A 208 15.89 -8.73 28.42
CA SER A 208 17.18 -8.33 28.98
C SER A 208 17.92 -9.63 29.31
N PRO A 209 19.16 -9.83 28.82
CA PRO A 209 19.79 -11.14 28.76
C PRO A 209 19.85 -11.75 30.15
N THR A 210 18.91 -12.64 30.42
CA THR A 210 18.93 -13.49 31.61
C THR A 210 19.26 -14.86 31.05
N ASN A 211 20.50 -15.28 31.28
CA ASN A 211 21.04 -16.56 30.85
C ASN A 211 20.06 -17.70 31.17
N ALA A 212 19.34 -18.18 30.17
CA ALA A 212 18.58 -19.43 30.23
C ALA A 212 18.84 -20.21 28.95
N ALA A 213 19.84 -21.09 29.05
CA ALA A 213 20.14 -22.07 28.04
C ALA A 213 18.98 -23.07 27.90
N GLY A 214 18.52 -23.27 26.67
CA GLY A 214 17.97 -24.54 26.21
C GLY A 214 16.45 -24.72 26.28
N ALA A 215 15.79 -24.67 25.13
CA ALA A 215 14.73 -25.60 24.77
C ALA A 215 14.50 -25.55 23.24
N GLY A 216 14.90 -26.63 22.56
CA GLY A 216 14.56 -26.86 21.16
C GLY A 216 13.06 -27.13 21.00
N CYS A 217 12.51 -26.70 19.86
CA CYS A 217 11.13 -26.93 19.47
C CYS A 217 10.88 -28.44 19.26
N ASN A 218 10.25 -29.08 20.24
CA ASN A 218 9.43 -30.27 20.02
C ASN A 218 8.01 -29.94 20.46
N ASN A 219 7.18 -29.57 19.50
CA ASN A 219 5.77 -29.27 19.72
C ASN A 219 4.98 -30.57 19.92
N HIS A 220 4.76 -30.93 21.18
CA HIS A 220 3.65 -31.78 21.60
C HIS A 220 3.15 -31.28 22.97
N TRP A 221 2.38 -30.20 22.99
CA TRP A 221 1.68 -29.76 24.19
C TRP A 221 0.24 -30.25 24.15
N ALA A 222 0.03 -31.38 24.84
CA ALA A 222 -1.26 -31.73 25.39
C ALA A 222 -1.66 -30.66 26.41
N MET A 223 -2.87 -30.11 26.27
CA MET A 223 -3.43 -29.18 27.26
C MET A 223 -3.58 -29.90 28.60
N GLY A 224 -2.84 -29.42 29.60
CA GLY A 224 -2.84 -29.92 30.97
C GLY A 224 -4.19 -29.68 31.65
N ALA A 225 -4.69 -30.74 32.27
CA ALA A 225 -5.85 -30.75 33.14
C ALA A 225 -5.65 -29.82 34.35
N SER A 226 -6.67 -29.02 34.66
CA SER A 226 -6.79 -28.28 35.91
C SER A 226 -6.90 -29.28 37.08
N VAL A 227 -5.82 -29.43 37.84
CA VAL A 227 -5.84 -30.12 39.14
C VAL A 227 -6.51 -29.18 40.14
N SER A 228 -7.78 -29.44 40.45
CA SER A 228 -8.44 -28.86 41.62
C SER A 228 -7.92 -29.55 42.88
N LEU A 229 -7.16 -28.81 43.68
CA LEU A 229 -6.71 -29.24 45.00
C LEU A 229 -7.92 -29.21 45.95
N LEU A 230 -8.45 -30.38 46.31
CA LEU A 230 -9.40 -30.52 47.42
C LEU A 230 -8.64 -30.30 48.73
N LEU A 231 -8.97 -29.21 49.44
CA LEU A 231 -8.54 -28.99 50.82
C LEU A 231 -9.58 -29.61 51.76
N THR A 232 -9.34 -30.82 52.25
CA THR A 232 -10.08 -31.39 53.39
C THR A 232 -9.44 -30.91 54.68
N ALA A 233 -10.14 -30.05 55.43
CA ALA A 233 -9.84 -29.78 56.82
C ALA A 233 -10.67 -30.71 57.71
N GLN A 234 -9.99 -31.55 58.49
CA GLN A 234 -10.53 -32.21 59.68
C GLN A 234 -10.08 -31.40 60.89
N VAL A 235 -11.03 -30.84 61.66
CA VAL A 235 -11.11 -30.92 63.14
C VAL A 235 -12.58 -30.74 63.52
#